data_AF-A0A1F9APX3-F1
#
_entry.id   AF-A0A1F9APX3-F1
#
_cell.length_a   1.000
_cell.length_b   1.000
_cell.length_c   1.000
_cell.angle_alpha   90.00
_cell.angle_beta   90.00
_cell.angle_gamma   90.00
#
_symmetry.space_group_name_H-M   'P 1'
#
loop_
_entity.id
_entity.type
_entity.pdbx_description
1 polymer ?
#
loop_
_entity_poly.entity_id
_entity_poly.type
_entity_poly.pdbx_seq_one_letter_code
_entity_poly.pdbx_strand_id
1 'polypeptide(L)' 'MRLCSRVFGCPGLIWDQVHGRALVDEVVCTRCGLCVHVCLQGAIKLDLKTGKSEEPGKRPEASGDEKRAT' A
#
# COMPACT_ATOMS: atom_id res chain seq x y z
N MET A 1 -2.36 11.88 -5.67
CA MET A 1 -2.58 11.16 -6.94
C MET A 1 -2.37 9.65 -6.71
N ARG A 2 -3.29 8.79 -7.17
CA ARG A 2 -3.23 7.32 -6.93
C ARG A 2 -2.48 6.60 -8.06
N LEU A 3 -1.23 6.99 -8.33
CA LEU A 3 -0.49 6.48 -9.49
C LEU A 3 -0.30 4.96 -9.42
N CYS A 4 0.18 4.48 -8.28
CA CYS A 4 0.61 3.10 -8.09
C CYS A 4 -0.55 2.07 -8.06
N SER A 5 -1.76 2.47 -7.67
CA SER A 5 -2.96 1.62 -7.67
C SER A 5 -3.93 1.86 -8.84
N ARG A 6 -3.93 3.04 -9.49
CA ARG A 6 -4.86 3.35 -10.60
C ARG A 6 -4.24 3.53 -11.97
N VAL A 7 -3.04 4.11 -12.07
CA VAL A 7 -2.42 4.40 -13.38
C VAL A 7 -1.47 3.27 -13.77
N PHE A 8 -0.58 2.90 -12.85
CA PHE A 8 0.30 1.74 -13.01
C PHE A 8 -0.49 0.43 -12.89
N GLY A 9 -1.50 0.39 -12.00
CA GLY A 9 -2.41 -0.73 -11.89
C GLY A 9 -1.79 -2.01 -11.33
N CYS A 10 -0.85 -1.91 -10.37
CA CYS A 10 -0.31 -3.10 -9.73
C CYS A 10 -1.43 -3.87 -9.00
N PRO A 11 -1.64 -5.16 -9.29
CA PRO A 11 -2.71 -5.94 -8.63
C PRO A 11 -2.43 -6.14 -7.14
N GLY A 12 -1.16 -6.08 -6.72
CA GLY A 12 -0.76 -6.14 -5.32
C GLY A 12 -0.80 -4.80 -4.57
N LEU A 13 -1.26 -3.71 -5.20
CA LEU A 13 -1.47 -2.43 -4.52
C LEU A 13 -2.95 -2.08 -4.45
N ILE A 14 -3.51 -2.22 -3.26
CA ILE A 14 -4.88 -1.82 -2.94
C ILE A 14 -4.90 -0.41 -2.37
N TRP A 15 -5.96 0.35 -2.68
CA TRP A 15 -6.14 1.69 -2.12
C TRP A 15 -6.97 1.64 -0.85
N ASP A 16 -6.39 2.09 0.24
CA ASP A 16 -7.10 2.33 1.48
C ASP A 16 -7.85 3.66 1.39
N GLN A 17 -9.17 3.58 1.30
CA GLN A 17 -10.06 4.74 1.27
C GLN A 17 -10.14 5.41 2.65
N VAL A 18 -9.95 4.66 3.74
CA VAL A 18 -10.10 5.14 5.12
C VAL A 18 -8.90 6.00 5.50
N HIS A 19 -7.70 5.48 5.27
CA HIS A 19 -6.47 6.21 5.60
C HIS A 19 -5.88 6.99 4.42
N GLY A 20 -6.52 6.93 3.25
CA GLY A 20 -6.10 7.66 2.06
C GLY A 20 -4.69 7.28 1.57
N ARG A 21 -4.32 6.00 1.64
CA ARG A 21 -2.96 5.51 1.31
C ARG A 21 -2.98 4.19 0.53
N ALA A 22 -1.88 3.89 -0.14
CA ALA A 22 -1.71 2.59 -0.77
C ALA A 22 -1.30 1.55 0.29
N LEU A 23 -1.93 0.38 0.24
CA LEU A 23 -1.59 -0.81 1.00
C LEU A 23 -1.10 -1.89 0.04
N VAL A 24 -0.16 -2.71 0.50
CA VAL A 24 0.38 -3.83 -0.27
C VAL A 24 -0.37 -5.09 0.15
N ASP A 25 -0.97 -5.76 -0.83
CA ASP A 25 -1.57 -7.08 -0.63
C ASP A 25 -0.49 -8.15 -0.78
N GLU A 26 -0.06 -8.74 0.32
CA GLU A 26 1.01 -9.77 0.30
C GLU A 26 0.56 -11.12 -0.30
N VAL A 27 -0.74 -11.35 -0.48
CA VAL A 27 -1.24 -12.56 -1.15
C VAL A 27 -0.97 -12.49 -2.65
N VAL A 28 -1.09 -11.30 -3.23
CA VAL A 28 -0.91 -11.06 -4.67
C VAL A 28 0.48 -10.50 -5.00
N CYS A 29 1.09 -9.78 -4.07
CA CYS A 29 2.38 -9.12 -4.28
C CYS A 29 3.53 -10.12 -4.36
N THR A 30 4.14 -10.22 -5.54
CA THR A 30 5.34 -11.03 -5.78
C THR A 30 6.65 -10.32 -5.42
N ARG A 31 6.56 -9.18 -4.74
CA ARG A 31 7.69 -8.29 -4.40
C ARG A 31 8.58 -7.91 -5.59
N CYS A 32 7.97 -7.63 -6.75
CA CYS A 32 8.69 -7.22 -7.96
C CYS A 32 9.47 -5.89 -7.85
N GLY A 33 9.20 -5.06 -6.83
CA GLY A 33 9.95 -3.83 -6.56
C GLY A 33 9.58 -2.61 -7.42
N LEU A 34 8.83 -2.79 -8.51
CA LEU A 34 8.52 -1.72 -9.46
C LEU A 34 7.72 -0.56 -8.84
N CYS A 35 6.86 -0.86 -7.85
CA CYS A 35 6.10 0.15 -7.12
C CYS A 35 6.97 1.15 -6.35
N VAL A 36 8.18 0.76 -5.93
CA VAL A 36 9.13 1.67 -5.26
C VAL A 36 9.74 2.65 -6.26
N HIS A 37 10.11 2.17 -7.44
CA HIS A 37 10.74 2.99 -8.48
C HIS A 37 9.77 4.01 -9.10
N VAL A 38 8.50 3.63 -9.30
CA VAL A 38 7.49 4.52 -9.89
C VAL A 38 6.90 5.51 -8.87
N CYS A 39 7.16 5.31 -7.58
CA CYS A 39 6.58 6.16 -6.54
C CYS A 39 7.28 7.52 -6.46
N LEU A 40 6.68 8.53 -7.10
CA LEU A 40 7.12 9.93 -7.02
C LEU A 40 7.16 10.51 -5.60
N GLN A 41 6.51 9.86 -4.63
CA GLN A 41 6.45 10.33 -3.24
C GLN A 41 7.37 9.54 -2.30
N GLY A 42 8.03 8.48 -2.80
CA GLY A 42 8.85 7.60 -1.95
C GLY A 42 8.07 6.95 -0.80
N ALA A 43 6.76 6.83 -0.90
CA ALA A 43 5.88 6.34 0.17
C ALA A 43 5.96 4.81 0.36
N ILE A 44 6.45 4.08 -0.66
CA ILE A 44 6.55 2.63 -0.66
C ILE A 44 8.02 2.26 -0.52
N LYS A 45 8.33 1.40 0.46
CA LYS A 45 9.68 0.89 0.71
C LYS A 45 9.69 -0.63 0.54
N LEU A 46 10.72 -1.16 -0.10
CA LEU A 46 10.98 -2.59 -0.18
C LEU A 46 11.98 -2.94 0.93
N ASP A 47 11.52 -3.55 2.01
CA ASP A 47 12.41 -4.05 3.06
C ASP A 47 13.00 -5.39 2.63
N LEU A 48 14.16 -5.37 1.98
CA LEU A 48 14.98 -6.56 1.74
C LEU A 48 15.71 -6.92 3.04
N LYS A 49 15.01 -7.56 3.98
CA LYS A 49 15.61 -8.00 5.25
C LYS A 49 16.33 -9.32 5.06
N THR A 50 17.66 -9.29 5.16
CA THR A 50 18.37 -10.35 5.88
C THR A 50 18.00 -10.20 7.37
N GLY A 51 16.90 -10.84 7.78
CA GLY A 51 16.64 -11.24 9.17
C GLY A 51 16.48 -10.16 10.27
N LYS A 52 15.78 -9.03 10.07
CA LYS A 52 15.34 -8.19 11.21
C LYS A 52 13.98 -7.54 11.01
N SER A 53 12.98 -8.09 11.68
CA SER A 53 11.54 -7.80 11.64
C SER A 53 11.18 -6.39 12.17
N GLU A 54 11.21 -5.39 11.31
CA GLU A 54 10.55 -4.10 11.61
C GLU A 54 9.30 -3.96 10.73
N GLU A 55 8.14 -4.32 11.27
CA GLU A 55 6.85 -4.44 10.57
C GLU A 55 6.44 -3.17 9.79
N PRO A 56 6.39 -3.19 8.45
CA PRO A 56 5.79 -2.11 7.68
C PRO A 56 4.28 -2.35 7.62
N GLY A 57 3.56 -2.20 8.74
CA GLY A 57 2.11 -2.41 8.70
C GLY A 57 1.31 -2.45 10.00
N LYS A 58 1.89 -2.47 11.20
CA LYS A 58 1.06 -2.44 12.41
C LYS A 58 0.60 -1.02 12.73
N ARG A 59 -0.63 -0.66 12.37
CA ARG A 59 -1.36 0.43 13.05
C ARG A 59 -2.87 0.24 12.99
N PRO A 60 -3.56 0.79 14.00
CA PRO A 60 -4.63 0.12 14.71
C PRO A 60 -5.90 0.18 13.86
N GLU A 61 -6.79 -0.77 14.15
CA GLU A 61 -8.16 -0.74 13.70
C GLU A 61 -8.82 0.56 14.17
N ALA A 62 -8.90 1.55 13.28
CA ALA A 62 -9.75 2.70 13.46
C ALA A 62 -11.09 2.37 12.82
N SER A 63 -11.96 1.83 13.67
CA SER A 63 -13.41 1.83 13.55
C SER A 63 -13.95 3.15 12.96
N GLY A 64 -14.97 3.06 12.09
CA GLY A 64 -15.93 4.15 11.97
C GLY A 64 -16.47 4.42 10.58
N ASP A 65 -17.67 3.89 10.33
CA ASP A 65 -18.82 4.62 9.80
C ASP A 65 -18.84 5.10 8.33
N GLU A 66 -19.46 4.26 7.48
CA GLU A 66 -20.78 4.56 6.90
C GLU A 66 -21.00 6.02 6.48
N LYS A 67 -20.88 6.36 5.19
CA LYS A 67 -21.97 7.01 4.42
C LYS A 67 -21.55 7.28 2.97
N ARG A 68 -22.10 6.47 2.07
CA ARG A 68 -22.25 6.78 0.64
C ARG A 68 -23.32 7.89 0.55
N ALA A 69 -22.89 9.15 0.55
CA ALA A 69 -23.77 10.29 0.32
C ALA A 69 -23.90 10.54 -1.20
N THR A 70 -25.14 10.35 -1.65
CA THR A 70 -25.78 10.73 -2.94
C THR A 70 -25.36 9.97 -4.20
#